data_AF-A0A7X7ANY2-F1
#
_entry.id   AF-A0A7X7ANY2-F1
#
_cell.length_a   1.000
_cell.length_b   1.000
_cell.length_c   1.000
_cell.angle_alpha   90.00
_cell.angle_beta   90.00
_cell.angle_gamma   90.00
#
_symmetry.space_group_name_H-M   'P 1'
#
loop_
_entity.id
_entity.type
_entity.pdbx_description
1 polymer ?
#
loop_
_entity_poly.entity_id
_entity_poly.type
_entity_poly.pdbx_seq_one_letter_code
_entity_poly.pdbx_strand_id
1 'polypeptide(L)'
;TIVAGILAGLLAALPTTFPGGQLPNIIDKFVSCLAVLAVIKLVQGRVSNYVTCAVVGAIGTLISGAVFLLSALFIVGLPAPFTALYVTVVLPAAVLNTIAMVILYPLVLFSKSTVEKATSKAS
;
A
#
# COMPACT_ATOMS: atom_id res chain seq x y z
N THR A 1 -11.82 4.11 3.51
CA THR A 1 -10.68 3.82 2.61
C THR A 1 -10.11 5.06 1.96
N ILE A 2 -10.92 5.93 1.33
CA ILE A 2 -10.42 7.14 0.68
C ILE A 2 -9.76 8.11 1.67
N VAL A 3 -10.42 8.43 2.80
CA VAL A 3 -9.85 9.27 3.85
C VAL A 3 -8.56 8.69 4.45
N ALA A 4 -8.53 7.36 4.64
CA ALA A 4 -7.33 6.66 5.12
C ALA A 4 -6.17 6.71 4.12
N GLY A 5 -6.46 6.61 2.81
CA GLY A 5 -5.46 6.76 1.75
C GLY A 5 -4.88 8.17 1.67
N ILE A 6 -5.72 9.20 1.84
CA ILE A 6 -5.27 10.61 1.89
C ILE A 6 -4.35 10.84 3.09
N LEU A 7 -4.77 10.40 4.28
CA LEU A 7 -3.97 10.52 5.50
C LEU A 7 -2.67 9.73 5.39
N ALA A 8 -2.71 8.50 4.87
CA ALA A 8 -1.52 7.70 4.63
C ALA A 8 -0.56 8.37 3.63
N GLY A 9 -1.06 9.04 2.59
CA GLY A 9 -0.25 9.79 1.63
C GLY A 9 0.42 11.01 2.22
N LEU A 10 -0.32 11.77 3.02
CA LEU A 10 0.25 12.92 3.72
C LEU A 10 1.32 12.49 4.73
N LEU A 11 1.05 11.44 5.51
CA LEU A 11 1.99 10.90 6.49
C LEU A 11 3.21 10.24 5.83
N ALA A 12 3.05 9.58 4.69
CA ALA A 12 4.15 8.97 3.95
C ALA A 12 5.01 10.00 3.21
N ALA A 13 4.45 11.14 2.81
CA ALA A 13 5.19 12.21 2.16
C ALA A 13 6.14 12.95 3.12
N LEU A 14 5.83 13.03 4.42
CA LEU A 14 6.62 13.75 5.41
C LEU A 14 8.05 13.17 5.63
N PRO A 15 8.25 11.86 5.80
CA PRO A 15 9.59 11.28 6.03
C PRO A 15 10.29 10.81 4.75
N THR A 16 9.78 11.15 3.55
CA THR A 16 10.34 10.57 2.32
C THR A 16 11.80 10.98 2.11
N THR A 17 12.69 9.98 2.04
CA THR A 17 14.13 10.17 1.76
C THR A 17 14.41 10.32 0.27
N PHE A 18 13.40 10.11 -0.59
CA PHE A 18 13.53 10.28 -2.02
C PHE A 18 13.54 11.78 -2.37
N PRO A 19 14.57 12.32 -3.05
CA PRO A 19 14.65 13.73 -3.40
C PRO A 19 13.42 14.18 -4.20
N GLY A 20 12.70 15.19 -3.70
CA GLY A 20 11.47 15.67 -4.35
C GLY A 20 10.30 14.66 -4.34
N GLY A 21 10.40 13.58 -3.56
CA GLY A 21 9.42 12.48 -3.54
C GLY A 21 8.08 12.80 -2.92
N GLN A 22 7.87 14.01 -2.38
CA GLN A 22 6.63 14.38 -1.69
C GLN A 22 5.42 14.37 -2.64
N LEU A 23 5.52 15.02 -3.81
CA LEU A 23 4.43 15.08 -4.79
C LEU A 23 4.17 13.71 -5.45
N PRO A 24 5.19 12.94 -5.89
CA PRO A 24 5.01 11.55 -6.32
C PRO A 24 4.32 10.65 -5.27
N ASN A 25 4.60 10.82 -3.98
CA ASN A 25 4.00 10.02 -2.91
C ASN A 25 2.51 10.35 -2.70
N ILE A 26 2.14 11.63 -2.80
CA ILE A 26 0.74 12.05 -2.77
C ILE A 26 -0.01 11.41 -3.94
N ILE A 27 0.51 11.53 -5.17
CA ILE A 27 -0.10 10.92 -6.37
C ILE A 27 -0.23 9.40 -6.22
N ASP A 28 0.86 8.75 -5.80
CA ASP A 28 0.87 7.31 -5.53
C ASP A 28 -0.27 6.92 -4.58
N LYS A 29 -0.44 7.58 -3.42
CA LYS A 29 -1.48 7.15 -2.46
C LYS A 29 -2.90 7.38 -2.94
N PHE A 30 -3.16 8.37 -3.79
CA PHE A 30 -4.46 8.51 -4.44
C PHE A 30 -4.73 7.34 -5.39
N VAL A 31 -3.80 7.04 -6.29
CA VAL A 31 -3.94 5.97 -7.29
C VAL A 31 -3.98 4.60 -6.61
N SER A 32 -3.08 4.36 -5.66
CA SER A 32 -2.98 3.12 -4.90
C SER A 32 -4.23 2.86 -4.07
N CYS A 33 -4.88 3.89 -3.51
CA CYS A 33 -6.16 3.72 -2.83
C CYS A 33 -7.23 3.16 -3.79
N LEU A 34 -7.31 3.67 -5.01
CA LEU A 34 -8.26 3.18 -6.02
C LEU A 34 -7.88 1.78 -6.53
N ALA A 35 -6.60 1.55 -6.79
CA ALA A 35 -6.09 0.28 -7.27
C ALA A 35 -6.32 -0.84 -6.24
N VAL A 36 -5.98 -0.61 -4.97
CA VAL A 36 -6.21 -1.58 -3.89
C VAL A 36 -7.71 -1.84 -3.69
N LEU A 37 -8.55 -0.81 -3.76
CA LEU A 37 -10.01 -0.98 -3.72
C LEU A 37 -10.52 -1.86 -4.88
N ALA A 38 -10.01 -1.65 -6.08
CA ALA A 38 -10.37 -2.47 -7.24
C ALA A 38 -9.92 -3.93 -7.05
N VAL A 39 -8.67 -4.16 -6.62
CA VAL A 39 -8.13 -5.50 -6.34
C VAL A 39 -8.97 -6.21 -5.28
N ILE A 40 -9.29 -5.54 -4.17
CA ILE A 40 -10.15 -6.11 -3.12
C ILE A 40 -11.50 -6.49 -3.71
N LYS A 41 -12.20 -5.60 -4.42
CA LYS A 41 -13.51 -5.91 -5.00
C LYS A 41 -13.50 -7.09 -5.99
N LEU A 42 -12.40 -7.27 -6.74
CA LEU A 42 -12.27 -8.36 -7.70
C LEU A 42 -12.02 -9.72 -7.03
N VAL A 43 -11.40 -9.72 -5.86
CA VAL A 43 -10.90 -10.93 -5.18
C VAL A 43 -11.76 -11.30 -3.96
N GLN A 44 -12.48 -10.32 -3.40
CA GLN A 44 -13.34 -10.49 -2.24
C GLN A 44 -14.45 -11.52 -2.52
N GLY A 45 -14.58 -12.49 -1.61
CA GLY A 45 -15.58 -13.56 -1.71
C GLY A 45 -15.22 -14.68 -2.68
N ARG A 46 -14.11 -14.57 -3.44
CA ARG A 46 -13.64 -15.62 -4.36
C ARG A 46 -12.50 -16.46 -3.78
N VAL A 47 -11.75 -15.92 -2.83
CA VAL A 47 -10.62 -16.60 -2.16
C VAL A 47 -10.63 -16.31 -0.66
N SER A 48 -9.79 -17.01 0.08
CA SER A 48 -9.65 -16.77 1.52
C SER A 48 -9.14 -15.36 1.82
N ASN A 49 -9.44 -14.84 3.00
CA ASN A 49 -8.96 -13.52 3.40
C ASN A 49 -7.43 -13.43 3.46
N TYR A 50 -6.75 -14.53 3.82
CA TYR A 50 -5.29 -14.62 3.80
C TYR A 50 -4.72 -14.43 2.39
N VAL A 51 -5.32 -15.10 1.39
CA VAL A 51 -4.93 -14.95 -0.02
C VAL A 51 -5.25 -13.54 -0.50
N THR A 52 -6.38 -12.98 -0.09
CA THR A 52 -6.75 -11.59 -0.43
C THR A 52 -5.70 -10.62 0.11
N CYS A 53 -5.26 -10.78 1.36
CA CYS A 53 -4.18 -9.98 1.95
C CYS A 53 -2.87 -10.13 1.19
N ALA A 54 -2.47 -11.35 0.85
CA ALA A 54 -1.24 -11.57 0.08
C ALA A 54 -1.30 -10.91 -1.31
N VAL A 55 -2.41 -11.07 -2.03
CA VAL A 55 -2.62 -10.48 -3.37
C VAL A 55 -2.62 -8.96 -3.30
N VAL A 56 -3.31 -8.38 -2.32
CA VAL A 56 -3.32 -6.93 -2.10
C VAL A 56 -1.93 -6.41 -1.76
N GLY A 57 -1.18 -7.11 -0.91
CA GLY A 57 0.20 -6.73 -0.55
C GLY A 57 1.13 -6.73 -1.75
N ALA A 58 1.08 -7.78 -2.57
CA ALA A 58 1.93 -7.93 -3.74
C ALA A 58 1.54 -6.94 -4.84
N ILE A 59 0.31 -7.05 -5.36
CA ILE A 59 -0.17 -6.25 -6.48
C ILE A 59 -0.24 -4.77 -6.10
N GLY A 60 -0.69 -4.47 -4.89
CA GLY A 60 -0.72 -3.09 -4.38
C GLY A 60 0.67 -2.46 -4.40
N THR A 61 1.71 -3.17 -3.93
CA THR A 61 3.08 -2.65 -3.91
C THR A 61 3.65 -2.48 -5.33
N LEU A 62 3.38 -3.42 -6.23
CA LEU A 62 3.88 -3.37 -7.61
C LEU A 62 3.27 -2.18 -8.37
N ILE A 63 1.96 -1.96 -8.23
CA ILE A 63 1.26 -0.84 -8.86
C ILE A 63 1.71 0.47 -8.21
N SER A 64 1.75 0.53 -6.87
CA SER A 64 2.13 1.76 -6.16
C SER A 64 3.57 2.18 -6.49
N GLY A 65 4.49 1.21 -6.50
CA GLY A 65 5.89 1.45 -6.84
C GLY A 65 6.05 1.94 -8.28
N ALA A 66 5.29 1.39 -9.23
CA ALA A 66 5.30 1.88 -10.62
C ALA A 66 4.78 3.32 -10.72
N VAL A 67 3.64 3.61 -10.08
CA VAL A 67 3.02 4.94 -10.11
C VAL A 67 3.93 5.98 -9.45
N PHE A 68 4.54 5.64 -8.31
CA PHE A 68 5.49 6.51 -7.62
C PHE A 68 6.70 6.81 -8.51
N LEU A 69 7.35 5.80 -9.08
CA LEU A 69 8.54 5.97 -9.92
C LEU A 69 8.24 6.69 -11.23
N LEU A 70 7.09 6.43 -11.85
CA LEU A 70 6.64 7.17 -13.05
C LEU A 70 6.37 8.63 -12.71
N SER A 71 5.67 8.91 -11.61
CA SER A 71 5.40 10.28 -11.17
C SER A 71 6.70 11.01 -10.83
N ALA A 72 7.64 10.34 -10.16
CA ALA A 72 8.95 10.90 -9.86
C ALA A 72 9.75 11.21 -11.13
N LEU A 73 9.73 10.30 -12.12
CA LEU A 73 10.39 10.49 -13.41
C LEU A 73 9.95 11.78 -14.12
N PHE A 74 8.65 12.07 -14.16
CA PHE A 74 8.14 13.25 -14.87
C PHE A 74 8.22 14.56 -14.09
N ILE A 75 8.21 14.51 -12.76
CA ILE A 75 8.12 15.73 -11.92
C ILE A 75 9.50 16.19 -11.46
N VAL A 76 10.32 15.27 -10.96
CA VAL A 76 11.58 15.59 -10.27
C VAL A 76 12.81 14.91 -10.89
N GLY A 77 12.58 13.94 -11.79
CA GLY A 77 13.62 13.10 -12.36
C GLY A 77 13.98 11.91 -11.46
N LEU A 78 14.60 10.89 -12.04
CA LEU A 78 15.07 9.71 -11.30
C LEU A 78 16.60 9.73 -11.12
N PRO A 79 17.13 9.30 -9.96
CA PRO A 79 18.56 9.16 -9.74
C PRO A 79 19.18 7.97 -10.49
N ALA A 80 18.35 7.07 -11.02
CA ALA A 80 18.75 5.88 -11.76
C ALA A 80 17.64 5.50 -12.77
N PRO A 81 17.92 4.63 -13.76
CA PRO A 81 16.90 4.19 -14.71
C PRO A 81 15.69 3.57 -14.01
N PHE A 82 14.49 3.84 -14.53
CA PHE A 82 13.23 3.32 -13.99
C PHE A 82 13.30 1.80 -13.74
N THR A 83 13.77 1.05 -14.73
CA THR A 83 13.86 -0.41 -14.67
C THR A 83 14.79 -0.88 -13.55
N ALA A 84 15.88 -0.15 -13.30
CA ALA A 84 16.79 -0.46 -12.21
C ALA A 84 16.09 -0.28 -10.86
N LEU A 85 15.47 0.87 -10.61
CA LEU A 85 14.75 1.15 -9.36
C LEU A 85 13.54 0.21 -9.16
N TYR A 86 12.83 -0.13 -10.23
CA TYR A 86 11.71 -1.05 -10.14
C TYR A 86 12.15 -2.46 -9.73
N VAL A 87 13.23 -2.97 -10.36
CA VAL A 87 13.73 -4.32 -10.07
C VAL A 87 14.44 -4.40 -8.72
N THR A 88 15.20 -3.38 -8.33
CA THR A 88 16.03 -3.42 -7.10
C THR A 88 15.32 -2.90 -5.86
N VAL A 89 14.27 -2.10 -6.01
CA VAL A 89 13.52 -1.53 -4.88
C VAL A 89 12.10 -2.07 -4.84
N VAL A 90 11.35 -1.97 -5.95
CA VAL A 90 9.91 -2.29 -5.94
C VAL A 90 9.67 -3.79 -5.84
N LEU A 91 10.39 -4.62 -6.59
CA LEU A 91 10.22 -6.08 -6.51
C LEU A 91 10.57 -6.64 -5.11
N PRO A 92 11.72 -6.32 -4.49
CA PRO A 92 12.01 -6.76 -3.13
C PRO A 92 11.00 -6.23 -2.11
N ALA A 93 10.60 -4.97 -2.24
CA ALA A 93 9.58 -4.39 -1.37
C ALA A 93 8.23 -5.12 -1.49
N ALA A 94 7.82 -5.51 -2.71
CA ALA A 94 6.58 -6.25 -2.92
C ALA A 94 6.61 -7.61 -2.21
N VAL A 95 7.74 -8.32 -2.26
CA VAL A 95 7.92 -9.59 -1.54
C VAL A 95 7.83 -9.37 -0.03
N LEU A 96 8.63 -8.44 0.50
CA LEU A 96 8.67 -8.16 1.95
C LEU A 96 7.33 -7.66 2.48
N ASN A 97 6.67 -6.77 1.77
CA ASN A 97 5.35 -6.24 2.15
C ASN A 97 4.29 -7.34 2.15
N THR A 98 4.35 -8.26 1.19
CA THR A 98 3.42 -9.40 1.14
C THR A 98 3.61 -10.31 2.35
N ILE A 99 4.87 -10.67 2.66
CA ILE A 99 5.19 -11.48 3.83
C ILE A 99 4.72 -10.79 5.11
N ALA A 100 5.04 -9.50 5.27
CA ALA A 100 4.60 -8.71 6.41
C ALA A 100 3.07 -8.69 6.53
N MET A 101 2.35 -8.50 5.42
CA MET A 101 0.89 -8.43 5.43
C MET A 101 0.24 -9.76 5.85
N VAL A 102 0.79 -10.90 5.40
CA VAL A 102 0.32 -12.22 5.80
C VAL A 102 0.59 -12.49 7.29
N ILE A 103 1.76 -12.10 7.80
CA ILE A 103 2.13 -12.28 9.22
C ILE A 103 1.31 -11.36 10.14
N LEU A 104 1.05 -10.12 9.71
CA LEU A 104 0.31 -9.14 10.51
C LEU A 104 -1.21 -9.37 10.49
N TYR A 105 -1.75 -10.06 9.48
CA TYR A 105 -3.18 -10.32 9.36
C TYR A 105 -3.84 -10.93 10.62
N PRO A 106 -3.28 -11.96 11.30
CA PRO A 106 -3.85 -12.46 12.56
C PRO A 106 -3.90 -11.41 13.68
N LEU A 107 -2.93 -10.50 13.74
CA LEU A 107 -2.96 -9.40 14.72
C LEU A 107 -4.11 -8.42 14.43
N VAL A 108 -4.36 -8.13 13.15
CA VAL A 108 -5.49 -7.28 12.74
C VAL A 108 -6.82 -7.91 13.14
N LEU A 109 -6.98 -9.22 12.97
CA LEU A 109 -8.18 -9.95 13.40
C LEU A 109 -8.37 -9.88 14.93
N PHE A 110 -7.29 -10.05 15.68
CA PHE A 110 -7.30 -9.93 17.14
C PHE A 110 -7.72 -8.51 17.59
N SER A 111 -7.12 -7.48 17.01
CA SER A 111 -7.46 -6.08 17.32
C SER A 111 -8.92 -5.77 16.99
N LYS A 112 -9.44 -6.23 15.84
CA LYS A 112 -10.85 -6.03 15.45
C LYS A 112 -11.79 -6.62 16.50
N SER A 113 -11.53 -7.84 16.95
CA SER A 113 -12.38 -8.51 17.95
C SER A 113 -12.39 -7.80 19.31
N THR A 114 -11.27 -7.15 19.68
CA THR A 114 -11.16 -6.41 20.94
C THR A 114 -11.92 -5.09 20.87
N VAL A 115 -11.81 -4.37 19.75
CA VAL A 115 -12.55 -3.12 19.52
C VAL A 115 -14.05 -3.36 19.51
N GLU A 116 -14.52 -4.39 18.79
CA GLU A 116 -15.94 -4.75 18.72
C GLU A 116 -16.51 -5.10 20.11
N LYS A 117 -15.76 -5.85 20.93
CA LYS A 117 -16.16 -6.14 22.32
C LYS A 117 -16.23 -4.89 23.20
N ALA A 118 -15.29 -3.95 23.03
CA ALA A 118 -15.28 -2.70 23.79
C ALA A 118 -16.44 -1.76 23.40
N THR A 119 -16.78 -1.68 22.11
CA THR A 119 -17.92 -0.87 21.63
C THR A 119 -19.25 -1.49 21.99
N SER A 120 -19.37 -2.83 21.94
CA SER A 120 -20.59 -3.54 22.37
C SER A 120 -20.89 -3.42 23.87
N LYS A 121 -19.89 -3.12 24.71
CA LYS A 121 -20.08 -2.93 26.16
C LYS A 121 -20.40 -1.48 26.54
N ALA A 122 -20.26 -0.56 25.58
CA ALA A 122 -20.50 0.88 25.74
C ALA A 122 -21.85 1.34 25.16
N SER A 123 -22.62 0.44 24.55
CA SER A 123 -23.98 0.65 24.03
C SER A 123 -24.98 -0.20 24.79
#